data_AF-A0A7J4ESC1-F1
#
_entry.id   AF-A0A7J4ESC1-F1
#
_cell.length_a   1.000
_cell.length_b   1.000
_cell.length_c   1.000
_cell.angle_alpha   90.00
_cell.angle_beta   90.00
_cell.angle_gamma   90.00
#
_symmetry.space_group_name_H-M   'P 1'
#
loop_
_entity.id
_entity.type
_entity.pdbx_description
1 polymer ?
#
loop_
_entity_poly.entity_id
_entity_poly.type
_entity_poly.pdbx_seq_one_letter_code
_entity_poly.pdbx_strand_id
1 'polypeptide(L)'
;MSEITLNLLTWNSEETLVSCLESIAPVVDHIVVNDRFSTDSTIEILERYHAEIYQREFSGSFSEERNFLIGKTKTKWIFILDSDEIISREIQENLRKHVADLEKKGFISGRYPRKNYLDGELFNVEIPGHHRLFLKEKGKVRGESPRTIDLFWKIS
;
A
#
# COMPACT_ATOMS: atom_id res chain seq x y z
N MET A 1 -7.36 -8.35 17.12
CA MET A 1 -6.48 -7.28 16.60
C MET A 1 -7.06 -6.86 15.26
N SER A 2 -7.06 -5.58 14.92
CA SER A 2 -7.68 -5.13 13.67
C SER A 2 -6.91 -5.63 12.45
N GLU A 3 -7.65 -6.06 11.43
CA GLU A 3 -7.08 -6.57 10.19
C GLU A 3 -6.58 -5.44 9.28
N ILE A 4 -5.51 -5.73 8.54
CA ILE A 4 -4.82 -4.82 7.63
C ILE A 4 -4.81 -5.46 6.23
N THR A 5 -5.29 -4.72 5.23
CA THR A 5 -5.16 -5.12 3.82
C THR A 5 -4.08 -4.30 3.14
N LEU A 6 -3.18 -4.97 2.44
CA LEU A 6 -2.25 -4.34 1.51
C LEU A 6 -2.95 -4.07 0.18
N ASN A 7 -2.85 -2.83 -0.31
CA ASN A 7 -3.26 -2.44 -1.66
C ASN A 7 -2.02 -2.19 -2.53
N LEU A 8 -1.88 -2.95 -3.62
CA LEU A 8 -0.79 -2.83 -4.59
C LEU A 8 -1.31 -2.51 -5.98
N LEU A 9 -0.62 -1.61 -6.69
CA LEU A 9 -0.76 -1.46 -8.13
C LEU A 9 0.43 -2.15 -8.79
N THR A 10 0.20 -2.96 -9.81
CA THR A 10 1.26 -3.70 -10.51
C THR A 10 1.17 -3.54 -12.01
N TRP A 11 2.33 -3.56 -12.66
CA TRP A 11 2.47 -3.71 -14.11
C TRP A 11 3.91 -4.16 -14.40
N ASN A 12 4.08 -5.36 -14.94
CA ASN A 12 5.36 -5.97 -15.26
C ASN A 12 6.43 -5.76 -14.17
N SER A 13 6.13 -6.22 -12.95
CA SER A 13 6.92 -5.97 -11.75
C SER A 13 7.64 -7.22 -11.23
N GLU A 14 7.89 -8.23 -12.06
CA GLU A 14 8.48 -9.50 -11.60
C GLU A 14 9.83 -9.34 -10.88
N GLU A 15 10.63 -8.34 -11.25
CA GLU A 15 11.95 -8.08 -10.67
C GLU A 15 11.90 -7.58 -9.21
N THR A 16 10.87 -6.82 -8.85
CA THR A 16 10.78 -6.14 -7.55
C THR A 16 9.70 -6.71 -6.64
N LEU A 17 8.66 -7.30 -7.22
CA LEU A 17 7.45 -7.68 -6.51
C LEU A 17 7.68 -8.74 -5.43
N VAL A 18 8.59 -9.69 -5.66
CA VAL A 18 8.91 -10.73 -4.65
C VAL A 18 9.46 -10.07 -3.38
N SER A 19 10.48 -9.22 -3.51
CA SER A 19 11.06 -8.48 -2.38
C SER A 19 10.04 -7.59 -1.68
N CYS A 20 9.18 -6.92 -2.45
CA CYS A 20 8.07 -6.13 -1.93
C CYS A 20 7.16 -6.99 -1.03
N LEU A 21 6.64 -8.10 -1.56
CA LEU A 21 5.72 -8.99 -0.87
C LEU A 21 6.37 -9.68 0.34
N GLU A 22 7.60 -10.17 0.23
CA GLU A 22 8.34 -10.75 1.36
C GLU A 22 8.50 -9.76 2.53
N SER A 23 8.65 -8.47 2.23
CA SER A 23 8.78 -7.45 3.26
C SER A 23 7.49 -7.21 4.05
N ILE A 24 6.32 -7.28 3.41
CA ILE A 24 5.03 -6.82 3.98
C ILE A 24 4.03 -7.93 4.27
N ALA A 25 4.01 -9.02 3.48
CA ALA A 25 3.05 -10.11 3.61
C ALA A 25 3.01 -10.74 5.03
N PRO A 26 4.13 -10.87 5.78
CA PRO A 26 4.09 -11.43 7.13
C PRO A 26 3.29 -10.59 8.14
N VAL A 27 2.95 -9.34 7.83
CA VAL A 27 2.38 -8.37 8.78
C VAL A 27 1.04 -7.79 8.34
N VAL A 28 0.50 -8.23 7.21
CA VAL A 28 -0.85 -7.92 6.72
C VAL A 28 -1.70 -9.19 6.69
N ASP A 29 -3.02 -9.03 6.66
CA ASP A 29 -3.97 -10.15 6.67
C ASP A 29 -4.48 -10.48 5.27
N HIS A 30 -4.57 -9.48 4.39
CA HIS A 30 -5.06 -9.62 3.02
C HIS A 30 -4.20 -8.80 2.07
N ILE A 31 -4.13 -9.23 0.82
CA ILE A 31 -3.44 -8.53 -0.27
C ILE A 31 -4.43 -8.37 -1.41
N VAL A 32 -4.68 -7.14 -1.82
CA VAL A 32 -5.55 -6.81 -2.95
C VAL A 32 -4.75 -6.04 -3.98
N VAL A 33 -4.76 -6.53 -5.22
CA VAL A 33 -3.93 -6.00 -6.29
C VAL A 33 -4.76 -5.57 -7.48
N ASN A 34 -4.36 -4.48 -8.11
CA ASN A 34 -4.88 -4.06 -9.41
C ASN A 34 -3.72 -4.09 -10.40
N ASP A 35 -3.77 -5.07 -11.28
CA ASP A 35 -2.75 -5.37 -12.27
C ASP A 35 -3.17 -4.86 -13.65
N ARG A 36 -2.23 -4.27 -14.38
CA ARG A 36 -2.47 -3.71 -15.71
C ARG A 36 -2.18 -4.70 -16.85
N PHE A 37 -2.72 -5.91 -16.73
CA PHE A 37 -2.48 -7.00 -17.67
C PHE A 37 -0.99 -7.26 -17.89
N SER A 38 -0.28 -7.52 -16.81
CA SER A 38 1.13 -7.90 -16.87
C SER A 38 1.33 -9.13 -17.74
N THR A 39 2.41 -9.11 -18.53
CA THR A 39 2.77 -10.18 -19.48
C THR A 39 3.99 -10.98 -19.04
N ASP A 40 4.58 -10.59 -17.91
CA ASP A 40 5.69 -11.26 -17.24
C ASP A 40 5.17 -12.17 -16.11
N SER A 41 6.05 -12.61 -15.22
CA SER A 41 5.71 -13.53 -14.11
C SER A 41 4.95 -12.85 -12.96
N THR A 42 4.55 -11.57 -13.09
CA THR A 42 3.88 -10.80 -12.03
C THR A 42 2.64 -11.51 -11.48
N ILE A 43 1.76 -12.03 -12.34
CA ILE A 43 0.54 -12.70 -11.91
C ILE A 43 0.85 -14.00 -11.15
N GLU A 44 1.76 -14.82 -11.66
CA GLU A 44 2.19 -16.05 -10.99
C GLU A 44 2.76 -15.75 -9.60
N ILE A 45 3.58 -14.70 -9.49
CA ILE A 45 4.10 -14.23 -8.19
C ILE A 45 2.93 -13.90 -7.25
N LEU A 46 1.97 -13.08 -7.67
CA LEU A 46 0.83 -12.68 -6.84
C LEU A 46 -0.02 -13.86 -6.35
N GLU A 47 -0.25 -14.84 -7.23
CA GLU A 47 -1.02 -16.05 -6.90
C GLU A 47 -0.36 -16.87 -5.78
N ARG A 48 0.97 -16.95 -5.75
CA ARG A 48 1.72 -17.63 -4.67
C ARG A 48 1.54 -16.98 -3.30
N TYR A 49 1.22 -15.68 -3.26
CA TYR A 49 0.91 -14.95 -2.02
C TYR A 49 -0.60 -14.90 -1.72
N HIS A 50 -1.41 -15.66 -2.46
CA HIS A 50 -2.87 -15.70 -2.31
C HIS A 50 -3.52 -14.31 -2.41
N ALA A 51 -2.96 -13.44 -3.26
CA ALA A 51 -3.51 -12.12 -3.47
C ALA A 51 -4.88 -12.16 -4.19
N GLU A 52 -5.77 -11.24 -3.83
CA GLU A 52 -6.99 -10.97 -4.59
C GLU A 52 -6.64 -10.05 -5.77
N ILE A 53 -6.53 -10.63 -6.96
CA ILE A 53 -6.06 -9.94 -8.17
C ILE A 53 -7.25 -9.43 -8.99
N TYR A 54 -7.23 -8.13 -9.27
CA TYR A 54 -8.09 -7.49 -10.26
C TYR A 54 -7.24 -7.07 -11.46
N GLN A 55 -7.70 -7.30 -12.68
CA GLN A 55 -7.02 -6.84 -13.88
C GLN A 55 -7.84 -5.78 -14.61
N ARG A 56 -7.23 -4.62 -14.89
CA ARG A 56 -7.88 -3.47 -15.53
C ARG A 56 -6.90 -2.68 -16.38
N GLU A 57 -7.40 -2.12 -17.47
CA GLU A 57 -6.68 -1.09 -18.21
C GLU A 57 -6.49 0.15 -17.34
N PHE A 58 -5.35 0.82 -17.49
CA PHE A 58 -5.07 2.04 -16.76
C PHE A 58 -5.98 3.16 -17.22
N SER A 59 -6.71 3.77 -16.28
CA SER A 59 -7.66 4.84 -16.59
C SER A 59 -7.00 6.18 -16.94
N GLY A 60 -5.67 6.28 -16.86
CA GLY A 60 -4.94 7.54 -16.91
C GLY A 60 -4.77 8.20 -15.55
N SER A 61 -5.39 7.65 -14.49
CA SER A 61 -5.34 8.21 -13.14
C SER A 61 -5.04 7.16 -12.09
N PHE A 62 -3.83 7.23 -11.53
CA PHE A 62 -3.45 6.38 -10.41
C PHE A 62 -4.34 6.58 -9.17
N SER A 63 -4.89 7.77 -8.97
CA SER A 63 -5.87 8.02 -7.91
C SER A 63 -7.13 7.18 -8.10
N GLU A 64 -7.60 7.02 -9.33
CA GLU A 64 -8.74 6.15 -9.63
C GLU A 64 -8.39 4.67 -9.39
N GLU A 65 -7.19 4.24 -9.78
CA GLU A 65 -6.73 2.87 -9.53
C GLU A 65 -6.63 2.56 -8.03
N ARG A 66 -6.09 3.49 -7.23
CA ARG A 66 -6.05 3.34 -5.76
C ARG A 66 -7.45 3.36 -5.16
N ASN A 67 -8.33 4.26 -5.61
CA ASN A 67 -9.71 4.32 -5.12
C ASN A 67 -10.50 3.05 -5.45
N PHE A 68 -10.26 2.46 -6.62
CA PHE A 68 -10.83 1.17 -6.98
C PHE A 68 -10.43 0.10 -5.96
N LEU A 69 -9.14 -0.02 -5.65
CA LEU A 69 -8.64 -0.96 -4.64
C LEU A 69 -9.19 -0.71 -3.23
N ILE A 70 -9.27 0.56 -2.82
CA ILE A 70 -9.93 0.95 -1.56
C ILE A 70 -11.38 0.45 -1.53
N GLY A 71 -12.10 0.56 -2.66
CA GLY A 71 -13.45 0.05 -2.81
C GLY A 71 -13.57 -1.47 -2.70
N LYS A 72 -12.55 -2.22 -3.17
CA LYS A 72 -12.48 -3.69 -3.08
C LYS A 72 -12.03 -4.20 -1.71
N THR A 73 -11.25 -3.40 -0.98
CA THR A 73 -10.77 -3.76 0.36
C THR A 73 -11.92 -3.94 1.33
N LYS A 74 -11.95 -5.03 2.12
CA LYS A 74 -13.01 -5.28 3.11
C LYS A 74 -12.62 -4.93 4.54
N THR A 75 -11.32 -4.82 4.83
CA THR A 75 -10.82 -4.52 6.17
C THR A 75 -10.95 -3.05 6.54
N LYS A 76 -10.81 -2.80 7.84
CA LYS A 76 -10.80 -1.46 8.41
C LYS A 76 -9.53 -0.68 8.04
N TRP A 77 -8.35 -1.32 8.16
CA TRP A 77 -7.08 -0.68 7.85
C TRP A 77 -6.57 -1.07 6.46
N ILE A 78 -6.09 -0.07 5.75
CA ILE A 78 -5.45 -0.19 4.44
C ILE A 78 -4.00 0.24 4.58
N PHE A 79 -3.09 -0.56 4.06
CA PHE A 79 -1.72 -0.19 3.80
C PHE A 79 -1.51 -0.08 2.28
N ILE A 80 -1.01 1.06 1.80
CA ILE A 80 -0.66 1.27 0.39
C ILE A 80 0.85 1.21 0.23
N LEU A 81 1.29 0.39 -0.71
CA LEU A 81 2.70 0.27 -1.11
C LEU A 81 2.76 0.26 -2.66
N ASP A 82 3.87 0.71 -3.23
CA ASP A 82 4.17 0.50 -4.66
C ASP A 82 4.93 -0.84 -4.82
N SER A 83 4.84 -1.51 -5.98
CA SER A 83 5.45 -2.84 -6.20
C SER A 83 6.98 -2.83 -6.20
N ASP A 84 7.59 -1.65 -6.29
CA ASP A 84 9.03 -1.40 -6.22
C ASP A 84 9.51 -0.91 -4.84
N GLU A 85 8.61 -0.88 -3.84
CA GLU A 85 8.94 -0.47 -2.48
C GLU A 85 9.03 -1.68 -1.54
N ILE A 86 10.01 -1.63 -0.63
CA ILE A 86 10.15 -2.58 0.49
C ILE A 86 9.96 -1.85 1.81
N ILE A 87 9.25 -2.48 2.76
CA ILE A 87 9.22 -1.96 4.13
C ILE A 87 10.47 -2.36 4.90
N SER A 88 10.93 -1.50 5.81
CA SER A 88 12.05 -1.84 6.68
C SER A 88 11.63 -2.90 7.70
N ARG A 89 12.62 -3.64 8.22
CA ARG A 89 12.43 -4.59 9.33
C ARG A 89 11.79 -3.93 10.56
N GLU A 90 12.13 -2.67 10.83
CA GLU A 90 11.52 -1.90 11.92
C GLU A 90 10.02 -1.69 11.71
N ILE A 91 9.58 -1.38 10.48
CA ILE A 91 8.16 -1.28 10.15
C ILE A 91 7.50 -2.64 10.27
N GLN A 92 8.13 -3.70 9.76
CA GLN A 92 7.62 -5.06 9.83
C GLN A 92 7.36 -5.48 11.30
N GLU A 93 8.34 -5.28 12.18
CA GLU A 93 8.23 -5.66 13.60
C GLU A 93 7.22 -4.81 14.41
N ASN A 94 6.89 -3.60 13.94
CA ASN A 94 6.08 -2.65 14.70
C ASN A 94 4.75 -2.24 14.07
N LEU A 95 4.44 -2.62 12.82
CA LEU A 95 3.22 -2.21 12.12
C LEU A 95 1.95 -2.51 12.93
N ARG A 96 1.84 -3.73 13.45
CA ARG A 96 0.70 -4.18 14.26
C ARG A 96 0.55 -3.38 15.56
N LYS A 97 1.67 -3.07 16.21
CA LYS A 97 1.69 -2.24 17.44
C LYS A 97 1.28 -0.80 17.11
N HIS A 98 1.76 -0.27 16.00
CA HIS A 98 1.42 1.07 15.53
C HIS A 98 -0.08 1.17 15.23
N VAL A 99 -0.68 0.19 14.53
CA VAL A 99 -2.14 0.14 14.33
C VAL A 99 -2.90 0.15 15.65
N ALA A 100 -2.51 -0.70 16.61
CA ALA A 100 -3.16 -0.74 17.92
C ALA A 100 -3.04 0.60 18.69
N ASP A 101 -1.90 1.26 18.61
CA ASP A 101 -1.67 2.57 19.23
C ASP A 101 -2.50 3.68 18.56
N LEU A 102 -2.58 3.68 17.23
CA LEU A 102 -3.45 4.59 16.47
C LEU A 102 -4.90 4.42 16.90
N GLU A 103 -5.40 3.19 17.00
CA GLU A 103 -6.76 2.91 17.45
C GLU A 103 -7.01 3.39 18.88
N LYS A 104 -6.08 3.10 19.80
CA LYS A 104 -6.16 3.55 21.20
C LYS A 104 -6.22 5.07 21.32
N LYS A 105 -5.47 5.79 20.47
CA LYS A 105 -5.41 7.25 20.45
C LYS A 105 -6.53 7.90 19.61
N GLY A 106 -7.35 7.10 18.92
CA GLY A 106 -8.36 7.60 18.00
C GLY A 106 -7.79 8.22 16.72
N PHE A 107 -6.54 7.91 16.38
CA PHE A 107 -5.93 8.32 15.12
C PHE A 107 -6.37 7.43 13.95
N ILE A 108 -6.50 8.04 12.77
CA ILE A 108 -7.09 7.40 11.59
C ILE A 108 -6.05 7.01 10.53
N SER A 109 -4.78 7.34 10.74
CA SER A 109 -3.72 7.12 9.76
C SER A 109 -2.30 7.21 10.31
N GLY A 110 -1.35 6.66 9.56
CA GLY A 110 0.08 6.72 9.82
C GLY A 110 0.88 7.05 8.56
N ARG A 111 1.98 7.78 8.74
CA ARG A 111 2.98 8.07 7.71
C ARG A 111 4.26 7.32 8.02
N TYR A 112 4.98 6.92 6.98
CA TYR A 112 6.25 6.24 7.09
C TYR A 112 7.27 6.97 6.21
N PRO A 113 8.45 7.34 6.74
CA PRO A 113 9.52 7.90 5.93
C PRO A 113 9.95 6.92 4.84
N ARG A 114 10.23 7.44 3.64
CA ARG A 114 10.77 6.68 2.51
C ARG A 114 12.25 7.00 2.39
N LYS A 115 13.08 5.95 2.29
CA LYS A 115 14.49 6.06 1.92
C LYS A 115 14.59 5.77 0.42
N ASN A 116 15.16 6.68 -0.35
CA ASN A 116 15.43 6.44 -1.76
C ASN A 116 16.91 6.18 -1.96
N TYR A 117 17.21 5.18 -2.77
CA TYR A 117 18.56 4.79 -3.11
C TYR A 117 18.82 5.08 -4.59
N LEU A 118 20.00 5.58 -4.90
CA LEU A 118 20.50 5.79 -6.26
C LEU A 118 21.83 5.02 -6.35
N ASP A 119 21.91 4.08 -7.30
CA ASP A 119 23.09 3.23 -7.49
C ASP A 119 23.55 2.50 -6.22
N GLY A 120 22.60 2.12 -5.36
CA GLY A 120 22.86 1.44 -4.09
C GLY A 120 23.22 2.37 -2.92
N GLU A 121 23.44 3.65 -3.18
CA GLU A 121 23.72 4.64 -2.14
C GLU A 121 22.45 5.37 -1.70
N LEU A 122 22.34 5.68 -0.40
CA LEU A 122 21.22 6.45 0.12
C LEU A 122 21.25 7.86 -0.48
N PHE A 123 20.30 8.15 -1.36
CA PHE A 123 20.19 9.44 -2.02
C PHE A 123 19.45 10.45 -1.14
N ASN A 124 18.29 10.07 -0.58
CA ASN A 124 17.56 10.92 0.36
C ASN A 124 16.62 10.13 1.29
N VAL A 125 16.14 10.83 2.33
CA VAL A 125 15.03 10.39 3.16
C VAL A 125 13.92 11.43 3.05
N GLU A 126 12.75 10.99 2.59
CA GLU A 126 11.57 11.82 2.43
C GLU A 126 10.52 11.40 3.47
N ILE A 127 9.83 12.36 4.08
CA ILE A 127 8.57 12.09 4.76
C ILE A 127 7.47 12.42 3.76
N PRO A 128 6.86 11.43 3.09
CA PRO A 128 5.88 11.71 2.07
C PRO A 128 4.73 12.52 2.68
N GLY A 129 4.20 13.48 1.93
CA GLY A 129 2.97 14.17 2.32
C GLY A 129 1.77 13.22 2.48
N HIS A 130 1.90 12.00 1.97
CA HIS A 130 0.84 11.02 1.85
C HIS A 130 0.86 9.97 2.96
N HIS A 131 -0.33 9.52 3.36
CA HIS A 131 -0.50 8.49 4.37
C HIS A 131 -0.43 7.10 3.74
N ARG A 132 0.43 6.22 4.24
CA ARG A 132 0.52 4.84 3.72
C ARG A 132 -0.41 3.89 4.45
N LEU A 133 -0.70 4.17 5.72
CA LEU A 133 -1.64 3.41 6.55
C LEU A 133 -2.82 4.30 6.89
N PHE A 134 -4.05 3.84 6.68
CA PHE A 134 -5.25 4.62 7.01
C PHE A 134 -6.51 3.77 7.14
N LEU A 135 -7.52 4.32 7.81
CA LEU A 135 -8.87 3.75 7.87
C LEU A 135 -9.57 3.87 6.52
N LYS A 136 -10.08 2.74 5.99
CA LYS A 136 -10.81 2.67 4.72
C LYS A 136 -11.91 3.73 4.62
N GLU A 137 -12.75 3.88 5.65
CA GLU A 137 -13.88 4.82 5.65
C GLU A 137 -13.48 6.29 5.61
N LYS A 138 -12.20 6.60 5.86
CA LYS A 138 -11.68 7.97 5.92
C LYS A 138 -10.75 8.32 4.77
N GLY A 139 -10.28 7.34 3.99
CA GLY A 139 -9.35 7.53 2.90
C GLY A 139 -10.02 7.63 1.53
N LYS A 140 -9.70 8.68 0.77
CA LYS A 140 -9.94 8.76 -0.67
C LYS A 140 -8.73 9.38 -1.34
N VAL A 141 -8.26 8.80 -2.43
CA VAL A 141 -7.13 9.35 -3.19
C VAL A 141 -7.65 10.44 -4.13
N ARG A 142 -7.04 11.63 -4.13
CA ARG A 142 -7.42 12.75 -5.04
C ARG A 142 -6.18 13.33 -5.72
N GLY A 143 -6.37 13.82 -6.96
CA GLY A 143 -5.35 14.48 -7.77
C GLY A 143 -4.70 13.56 -8.80
N GLU A 144 -3.82 14.13 -9.64
CA GLU A 144 -3.08 13.39 -10.68
C GLU A 144 -1.88 12.61 -10.11
N SER A 145 -1.42 12.97 -8.91
CA SER A 145 -0.34 12.25 -8.23
C SER A 145 -0.82 10.88 -7.75
N PRO A 146 -0.13 9.77 -8.10
CA PRO A 146 -0.49 8.41 -7.69
C PRO A 146 -0.62 8.15 -6.20
N ARG A 147 -0.11 9.08 -5.40
CA ARG A 147 0.25 8.83 -4.01
C ARG A 147 -0.59 9.64 -3.04
N THR A 148 -1.37 10.64 -3.49
CA THR A 148 -2.11 11.55 -2.60
C THR A 148 -3.41 10.97 -2.06
N ILE A 149 -3.35 10.37 -0.86
CA ILE A 149 -4.55 10.03 -0.08
C ILE A 149 -5.00 11.24 0.74
N ASP A 150 -6.15 11.81 0.37
CA ASP A 150 -6.87 12.76 1.21
C ASP A 150 -7.58 11.99 2.32
N LEU A 151 -7.30 12.37 3.56
CA LEU A 151 -8.03 11.88 4.72
C LEU A 151 -9.10 12.90 5.08
N PHE A 152 -10.37 12.48 5.07
CA PHE A 152 -11.46 13.35 5.50
C PHE A 152 -11.55 13.35 7.03
N TRP A 153 -11.23 14.51 7.62
CA TRP A 153 -11.64 14.84 8.98
C TRP A 153 -13.05 15.43 8.90
N LYS A 154 -14.07 14.73 9.43
CA LYS A 154 -15.24 15.44 9.95
C LYS A 154 -14.88 15.83 11.37
N ILE A 155 -14.61 17.12 11.59
CA ILE A 155 -14.73 17.70 12.92
C ILE A 155 -16.23 17.70 13.18
N SER A 156 -16.72 16.70 13.92
CA SER A 156 -18.03 16.75 14.57
C SER A 156 -17.88 17.34 15.95
#